data_AF-A0AAV4WNP6-F1
#
_entry.id   AF-A0AAV4WNP6-F1
#
_cell.length_a   1.000
_cell.length_b   1.000
_cell.length_c   1.000
_cell.angle_alpha   90.00
_cell.angle_beta   90.00
_cell.angle_gamma   90.00
#
_symmetry.space_group_name_H-M   'P 1'
#
loop_
_entity.id
_entity.type
_entity.pdbx_description
1 polymer ?
#
loop_
_entity_poly.entity_id
_entity_poly.type
_entity_poly.pdbx_seq_one_letter_code
_entity_poly.pdbx_strand_id
1 'polypeptide(L)'
;MDAKTCRITTIEKIVDFSSFSRFLDLVSRLAEKEIGKVIPRRVFTLPIFEIKKEFPAPKTKEELVKRVKEGHAIFFHKWVCDACQNFPRRDQWLKTLPEKGKEDILGVFQTTKRQMPRTAWEPIYIGTNEEPLYDERLTWEGKRDKMSQMFELCLLDYDFCILDNAFLVHSPGIKTLSSVDQRRRAPFMYKNNAVHNKLLAQMKKKYGPRKGC
;
A
#
# COMPACT_ATOMS: atom_id res chain seq x y z
N MET A 1 17.90 -8.06 22.20
CA MET A 1 17.32 -7.15 21.19
C MET A 1 16.67 -8.03 20.15
N ASP A 2 15.36 -8.26 20.28
CA ASP A 2 14.65 -9.16 19.37
C ASP A 2 14.61 -8.57 17.97
N ALA A 3 15.08 -9.35 16.99
CA ALA A 3 14.96 -9.03 15.59
C ALA A 3 13.46 -8.98 15.24
N LYS A 4 12.89 -7.76 15.24
CA LYS A 4 11.52 -7.53 14.78
C LYS A 4 11.44 -7.99 13.32
N THR A 5 10.78 -9.11 13.09
CA THR A 5 10.55 -9.63 11.76
C THR A 5 9.67 -8.64 11.00
N CYS A 6 10.13 -8.23 9.82
CA CYS A 6 9.43 -7.31 8.94
C CYS A 6 8.51 -8.12 8.01
N ARG A 7 7.21 -7.80 7.95
CA ARG A 7 6.26 -8.47 7.03
C ARG A 7 5.83 -7.52 5.91
N ILE A 8 5.79 -8.06 4.70
CA ILE A 8 5.17 -7.41 3.55
C ILE A 8 3.83 -8.08 3.34
N THR A 9 2.75 -7.30 3.39
CA THR A 9 1.40 -7.84 3.48
C THR A 9 0.79 -8.27 2.14
N THR A 10 1.56 -8.39 1.05
CA THR A 10 1.07 -8.99 -0.20
C THR A 10 2.23 -9.54 -1.04
N ILE A 11 2.02 -10.68 -1.69
CA ILE A 11 2.92 -11.24 -2.71
C ILE A 11 2.69 -10.50 -4.03
N GLU A 12 3.29 -9.33 -4.16
CA GLU A 12 3.56 -8.71 -5.46
C GLU A 12 5.07 -8.51 -5.54
N LYS A 13 5.68 -8.87 -6.67
CA LYS A 13 7.14 -8.92 -6.85
C LYS A 13 7.79 -7.64 -6.32
N ILE A 14 8.53 -7.76 -5.22
CA ILE A 14 9.41 -6.71 -4.73
C ILE A 14 10.53 -6.61 -5.76
N VAL A 15 10.64 -5.45 -6.39
CA VAL A 15 11.49 -5.27 -7.58
C VAL A 15 12.99 -5.27 -7.23
N ASP A 16 13.38 -5.21 -5.94
CA ASP A 16 14.80 -5.27 -5.58
C ASP A 16 15.07 -5.63 -4.11
N PHE A 17 16.06 -6.52 -3.87
CA PHE A 17 16.61 -6.80 -2.54
C PHE A 17 17.32 -5.58 -1.93
N SER A 18 17.83 -4.65 -2.76
CA SER A 18 18.41 -3.38 -2.29
C SER A 18 17.40 -2.50 -1.54
N SER A 19 16.11 -2.68 -1.80
CA SER A 19 15.04 -1.98 -1.10
C SER A 19 14.99 -2.33 0.39
N PHE A 20 15.45 -3.52 0.79
CA PHE A 20 15.40 -3.95 2.19
C PHE A 20 16.49 -3.29 3.04
N SER A 21 17.73 -3.20 2.54
CA SER A 21 18.82 -2.51 3.26
C SER A 21 18.52 -1.02 3.44
N ARG A 22 18.03 -0.36 2.38
CA ARG A 22 17.61 1.05 2.40
C ARG A 22 16.46 1.29 3.40
N PHE A 23 15.54 0.34 3.50
CA PHE A 23 14.44 0.39 4.48
C PHE A 23 14.94 0.21 5.91
N LEU A 24 15.84 -0.73 6.17
CA LEU A 24 16.44 -0.89 7.49
C LEU A 24 17.22 0.36 7.92
N ASP A 25 17.97 0.99 7.01
CA ASP A 25 18.62 2.28 7.27
C ASP A 25 17.61 3.37 7.64
N LEU A 26 16.51 3.50 6.89
CA LEU A 26 15.43 4.42 7.23
C LEU A 26 14.88 4.16 8.64
N VAL A 27 14.58 2.91 8.98
CA VAL A 27 14.06 2.54 10.31
C VAL A 27 15.06 2.88 11.41
N SER A 28 16.35 2.59 11.22
CA SER A 28 17.41 2.93 12.18
C SER A 28 17.51 4.44 12.40
N ARG A 29 17.56 5.23 11.32
CA ARG A 29 17.59 6.70 11.40
C ARG A 29 16.34 7.30 12.04
N LEU A 30 15.17 6.68 11.85
CA LEU A 30 13.94 7.08 12.54
C LEU A 30 14.03 6.77 14.04
N ALA A 31 14.49 5.57 14.40
CA ALA A 31 14.61 5.14 15.80
C ALA A 31 15.53 6.07 16.61
N GLU A 32 16.67 6.48 16.04
CA GLU A 32 17.59 7.44 16.68
C GLU A 32 16.92 8.79 16.95
N LYS A 33 16.15 9.31 15.97
CA LYS A 33 15.41 10.58 16.11
C LYS A 33 14.23 10.49 17.08
N GLU A 34 13.86 9.28 17.45
CA GLU A 34 12.67 8.93 18.22
C GLU A 34 12.96 8.54 19.67
N ILE A 35 14.24 8.54 20.06
CA ILE A 35 14.68 8.31 21.44
C ILE A 35 13.93 9.26 22.39
N GLY A 36 13.30 8.69 23.41
CA GLY A 36 12.53 9.42 24.43
C GLY A 36 11.17 9.93 23.97
N LYS A 37 10.69 9.57 22.77
CA LYS A 37 9.37 9.99 22.25
C LYS A 37 8.36 8.84 22.29
N VAL A 38 7.09 9.18 22.47
CA VAL A 38 5.98 8.22 22.28
C VAL A 38 5.76 8.05 20.79
N ILE A 39 5.95 6.84 20.28
CA ILE A 39 5.87 6.55 18.85
C ILE A 39 4.48 6.02 18.52
N PRO A 40 3.73 6.68 17.62
CA PRO A 40 2.44 6.16 17.19
C PRO A 40 2.63 4.86 16.40
N ARG A 41 1.61 4.01 16.44
CA ARG A 41 1.56 2.83 15.57
C ARG A 41 1.60 3.30 14.12
N ARG A 42 2.48 2.70 13.31
CA ARG A 42 2.65 3.11 11.92
C ARG A 42 3.00 1.93 11.02
N VAL A 43 2.67 2.09 9.74
CA VAL A 43 3.06 1.21 8.65
C VAL A 43 3.66 2.04 7.51
N PHE A 44 4.55 1.44 6.74
CA PHE A 44 5.22 2.12 5.63
C PHE A 44 4.64 1.65 4.30
N THR A 45 3.97 2.54 3.57
CA THR A 45 3.25 2.19 2.34
C THR A 45 4.09 2.46 1.10
N LEU A 46 3.99 1.58 0.11
CA LEU A 46 4.62 1.76 -1.20
C LEU A 46 3.58 2.16 -2.25
N PRO A 47 3.81 3.26 -2.99
CA PRO A 47 3.09 3.52 -4.23
C PRO A 47 3.23 2.35 -5.21
N ILE A 48 2.13 1.97 -5.86
CA ILE A 48 2.09 0.84 -6.80
C ILE A 48 1.74 1.37 -8.19
N PHE A 49 2.40 0.83 -9.20
CA PHE A 49 2.24 1.19 -10.60
C PHE A 49 1.98 -0.04 -11.48
N GLU A 50 1.37 0.19 -12.64
CA GLU A 50 1.28 -0.78 -13.72
C GLU A 50 2.08 -0.27 -14.91
N ILE A 51 2.72 -1.18 -15.63
CA ILE A 51 3.46 -0.86 -16.84
C ILE A 51 2.97 -1.65 -18.03
N LYS A 52 2.93 -1.00 -19.19
CA LYS A 52 2.65 -1.61 -20.50
C LYS A 52 3.55 -2.84 -20.74
N LYS A 53 3.00 -3.87 -21.41
CA LYS A 53 3.65 -5.19 -21.56
C LYS A 53 4.96 -5.13 -22.35
N GLU A 54 5.09 -4.11 -23.21
CA GLU A 54 6.23 -3.88 -24.10
C GLU A 54 7.46 -3.33 -23.36
N PHE A 55 7.31 -2.92 -22.09
CA PHE A 55 8.38 -2.27 -21.32
C PHE A 55 8.75 -3.10 -20.07
N PRO A 56 10.05 -3.20 -19.74
CA PRO A 56 10.48 -3.80 -18.48
C PRO A 56 10.07 -2.93 -17.29
N ALA A 57 9.86 -3.58 -16.13
CA ALA A 57 9.59 -2.86 -14.89
C ALA A 57 10.75 -1.89 -14.56
N PRO A 58 10.47 -0.60 -14.29
CA PRO A 58 11.49 0.38 -13.90
C PRO A 58 12.18 -0.04 -12.61
N LYS A 59 13.50 0.17 -12.56
CA LYS A 59 14.31 -0.13 -11.36
C LYS A 59 14.48 1.08 -10.46
N THR A 60 14.48 2.28 -11.05
CA THR A 60 14.60 3.54 -10.29
C THR A 60 13.35 4.41 -10.41
N LYS A 61 13.21 5.36 -9.48
CA LYS A 61 12.08 6.29 -9.49
C LYS A 61 12.15 7.24 -10.70
N GLU A 62 13.34 7.61 -11.13
CA GLU A 62 13.56 8.42 -12.33
C GLU A 62 13.06 7.71 -13.58
N GLU A 63 13.42 6.43 -13.74
CA GLU A 63 12.92 5.59 -14.83
C GLU A 63 11.40 5.48 -14.78
N LEU A 64 10.83 5.21 -13.61
CA LEU A 64 9.39 5.13 -13.42
C LEU A 64 8.70 6.44 -13.83
N VAL A 65 9.17 7.58 -13.33
CA VAL A 65 8.60 8.90 -13.63
C VAL A 65 8.70 9.18 -15.14
N LYS A 66 9.81 8.80 -15.78
CA LYS A 66 9.93 8.87 -17.24
C LYS A 66 8.86 8.02 -17.94
N ARG A 67 8.66 6.77 -17.52
CA ARG A 67 7.61 5.89 -18.09
C ARG A 67 6.20 6.41 -17.86
N VAL A 68 5.94 7.05 -16.73
CA VAL A 68 4.64 7.70 -16.47
C VAL A 68 4.42 8.89 -17.40
N LYS A 69 5.45 9.75 -17.59
CA LYS A 69 5.39 10.91 -18.51
C LYS A 69 5.16 10.49 -19.95
N GLU A 70 5.80 9.40 -20.40
CA GLU A 70 5.65 8.83 -21.74
C GLU A 70 4.30 8.10 -21.93
N GLY A 71 3.49 7.94 -20.88
CA GLY A 71 2.22 7.20 -20.96
C GLY A 71 2.40 5.68 -21.08
N HIS A 72 3.54 5.16 -20.62
CA HIS A 72 3.85 3.73 -20.59
C HIS A 72 3.60 3.08 -19.22
N ALA A 73 3.62 3.86 -18.15
CA ALA A 73 3.25 3.42 -16.80
C ALA A 73 2.12 4.29 -16.23
N ILE A 74 1.31 3.72 -15.34
CA ILE A 74 0.22 4.40 -14.64
C ILE A 74 0.16 3.96 -13.18
N PHE A 75 -0.53 4.72 -12.32
CA PHE A 75 -0.87 4.25 -10.98
C PHE A 75 -1.68 2.95 -11.04
N PHE A 76 -1.41 2.03 -10.11
CA PHE A 76 -2.04 0.72 -10.05
C PHE A 76 -3.57 0.82 -9.95
N HIS A 77 -4.26 0.02 -10.74
CA HIS A 77 -5.71 0.00 -10.83
C HIS A 77 -6.34 1.33 -11.26
N LYS A 78 -5.62 2.25 -11.91
CA LYS A 78 -6.19 3.51 -12.42
C LYS A 78 -7.46 3.31 -13.27
N TRP A 79 -7.50 2.23 -14.06
CA TRP A 79 -8.67 1.88 -14.91
C TRP A 79 -9.62 0.85 -14.30
N VAL A 80 -9.37 0.40 -13.07
CA VAL A 80 -10.16 -0.63 -12.37
C VAL A 80 -10.82 -0.07 -11.12
N CYS A 81 -10.05 0.63 -10.28
CA CYS A 81 -10.50 1.34 -9.10
C CYS A 81 -9.42 2.36 -8.69
N ASP A 82 -9.44 3.56 -9.26
CA ASP A 82 -8.43 4.59 -8.95
C ASP A 82 -8.45 4.95 -7.45
N ALA A 83 -9.65 5.06 -6.86
CA ALA A 83 -9.82 5.35 -5.44
C ALA A 83 -9.18 4.32 -4.50
N CYS A 84 -9.05 3.06 -4.94
CA CYS A 84 -8.49 1.98 -4.12
C CYS A 84 -6.98 2.14 -3.87
N GLN A 85 -6.29 2.91 -4.71
CA GLN A 85 -4.83 3.12 -4.62
C GLN A 85 -4.47 4.61 -4.57
N ASN A 86 -5.46 5.48 -4.33
CA ASN A 86 -5.29 6.93 -4.33
C ASN A 86 -4.76 7.45 -2.98
N PHE A 87 -3.43 7.51 -2.86
CA PHE A 87 -2.74 8.11 -1.71
C PHE A 87 -2.62 9.64 -1.84
N PRO A 88 -2.55 10.38 -0.71
CA PRO A 88 -2.46 11.83 -0.75
C PRO A 88 -1.24 12.34 -1.52
N ARG A 89 -1.45 13.40 -2.31
CA ARG A 89 -0.39 14.10 -3.05
C ARG A 89 0.41 13.21 -4.02
N ARG A 90 -0.21 12.17 -4.58
CA ARG A 90 0.45 11.24 -5.52
C ARG A 90 1.08 11.92 -6.74
N ASP A 91 0.49 12.99 -7.24
CA ASP A 91 1.06 13.75 -8.37
C ASP A 91 2.32 14.54 -7.95
N GLN A 92 2.39 14.98 -6.70
CA GLN A 92 3.59 15.60 -6.15
C GLN A 92 4.67 14.53 -5.90
N TRP A 93 4.29 13.33 -5.47
CA TRP A 93 5.24 12.23 -5.31
C TRP A 93 6.00 11.93 -6.61
N LEU A 94 5.33 12.00 -7.78
CA LEU A 94 5.98 11.86 -9.10
C LEU A 94 6.91 13.03 -9.46
N LYS A 95 6.74 14.21 -8.85
CA LYS A 95 7.57 15.40 -9.08
C LYS A 95 8.77 15.46 -8.14
N THR A 96 8.71 14.78 -7.00
CA THR A 96 9.79 14.73 -6.01
C THR A 96 10.74 13.59 -6.34
N LEU A 97 11.80 13.86 -7.09
CA LEU A 97 12.90 12.91 -7.28
C LEU A 97 13.91 13.02 -6.13
N PRO A 98 14.66 11.95 -5.83
CA PRO A 98 15.85 12.01 -4.99
C PRO A 98 16.78 13.14 -5.42
N GLU A 99 17.43 13.78 -4.44
CA GLU A 99 18.51 14.71 -4.73
C GLU A 99 19.68 13.95 -5.36
N LYS A 100 20.43 14.61 -6.25
CA LYS A 100 21.60 14.04 -6.90
C LYS A 100 22.61 13.55 -5.86
N GLY A 101 23.03 12.29 -5.93
CA GLY A 101 23.90 11.65 -4.96
C GLY A 101 23.18 11.06 -3.74
N LYS A 102 21.85 11.07 -3.71
CA LYS A 102 20.99 10.46 -2.67
C LYS A 102 20.01 9.43 -3.24
N GLU A 103 20.31 8.88 -4.42
CA GLU A 103 19.46 7.92 -5.13
C GLU A 103 19.23 6.64 -4.31
N ASP A 104 20.20 6.26 -3.47
CA ASP A 104 20.11 5.10 -2.59
C ASP A 104 19.45 5.43 -1.23
N ILE A 105 19.16 6.69 -0.93
CA ILE A 105 18.50 7.05 0.32
C ILE A 105 16.99 6.83 0.19
N LEU A 106 16.40 6.30 1.26
CA LEU A 106 14.96 6.14 1.39
C LEU A 106 14.45 7.02 2.54
N GLY A 107 13.33 7.70 2.30
CA GLY A 107 12.67 8.58 3.25
C GLY A 107 11.16 8.40 3.26
N VAL A 108 10.51 9.18 4.12
CA VAL A 108 9.06 9.29 4.20
C VAL A 108 8.65 10.54 3.45
N PHE A 109 7.94 10.39 2.34
CA PHE A 109 7.36 11.48 1.56
C PHE A 109 6.27 12.20 2.36
N GLN A 110 5.36 11.43 2.95
CA GLN A 110 4.23 11.97 3.70
C GLN A 110 3.68 10.93 4.68
N THR A 111 3.35 11.38 5.88
CA THR A 111 2.54 10.60 6.84
C THR A 111 1.09 11.05 6.75
N THR A 112 0.15 10.08 6.72
CA THR A 112 -1.29 10.33 6.66
C THR A 112 -2.05 9.28 7.47
N LYS A 113 -3.34 9.53 7.72
CA LYS A 113 -4.30 8.50 8.14
C LYS A 113 -5.11 7.98 6.95
N ARG A 114 -5.58 6.73 7.03
CA ARG A 114 -6.60 6.16 6.13
C ARG A 114 -8.00 6.51 6.63
N GLN A 115 -8.36 7.78 6.56
CA GLN A 115 -9.69 8.30 6.92
C GLN A 115 -10.33 8.98 5.71
N MET A 116 -11.62 9.31 5.79
CA MET A 116 -12.34 10.08 4.77
C MET A 116 -11.49 11.24 4.24
N PRO A 117 -11.34 11.39 2.90
CA PRO A 117 -12.05 10.66 1.84
C PRO A 117 -11.40 9.33 1.39
N ARG A 118 -10.35 8.85 2.07
CA ARG A 118 -9.54 7.69 1.68
C ARG A 118 -9.96 6.36 2.32
N THR A 119 -11.24 6.20 2.61
CA THR A 119 -11.76 4.94 3.18
C THR A 119 -11.68 3.76 2.22
N ALA A 120 -11.55 4.00 0.91
CA ALA A 120 -11.33 2.97 -0.11
C ALA A 120 -9.86 2.59 -0.30
N TRP A 121 -8.90 3.35 0.26
CA TRP A 121 -7.49 3.15 -0.02
C TRP A 121 -6.95 1.86 0.62
N GLU A 122 -6.30 1.01 -0.17
CA GLU A 122 -5.77 -0.31 0.19
C GLU A 122 -4.28 -0.43 -0.17
N PRO A 123 -3.39 0.34 0.47
CA PRO A 123 -1.96 0.28 0.18
C PRO A 123 -1.37 -1.09 0.55
N ILE A 124 -0.37 -1.53 -0.22
CA ILE A 124 0.59 -2.51 0.28
C ILE A 124 1.54 -1.79 1.22
N TYR A 125 1.81 -2.41 2.36
CA TYR A 125 2.65 -1.81 3.37
C TYR A 125 3.68 -2.80 3.93
N ILE A 126 4.75 -2.20 4.44
CA ILE A 126 5.75 -2.83 5.28
C ILE A 126 5.38 -2.50 6.73
N GLY A 127 5.20 -3.53 7.55
CA GLY A 127 4.87 -3.41 8.96
C GLY A 127 5.72 -4.33 9.82
N THR A 128 5.29 -4.49 11.06
CA THR A 128 5.85 -5.44 12.02
C THR A 128 5.05 -6.75 12.03
N ASN A 129 5.01 -7.42 13.18
CA ASN A 129 4.10 -8.54 13.44
C ASN A 129 2.90 -8.13 14.31
N GLU A 130 2.79 -6.84 14.67
CA GLU A 130 1.72 -6.34 15.56
C GLU A 130 0.45 -5.94 14.81
N GLU A 131 0.54 -5.79 13.48
CA GLU A 131 -0.59 -5.41 12.65
C GLU A 131 -1.61 -6.55 12.50
N PRO A 132 -2.90 -6.23 12.36
CA PRO A 132 -3.93 -7.24 12.17
C PRO A 132 -3.66 -8.12 10.96
N LEU A 133 -3.99 -9.41 11.07
CA LEU A 133 -3.86 -10.37 9.98
C LEU A 133 -5.00 -10.21 8.97
N TYR A 134 -4.79 -10.72 7.76
CA TYR A 134 -5.90 -10.92 6.81
C TYR A 134 -6.90 -11.91 7.37
N ASP A 135 -8.18 -11.66 7.11
CA ASP A 135 -9.22 -12.62 7.38
C ASP A 135 -9.30 -13.64 6.24
N GLU A 136 -8.87 -14.87 6.51
CA GLU A 136 -8.79 -15.96 5.54
C GLU A 136 -10.14 -16.37 4.92
N ARG A 137 -11.27 -15.93 5.49
CA ARG A 137 -12.60 -16.18 4.93
C ARG A 137 -12.88 -15.30 3.71
N LEU A 138 -12.11 -14.22 3.52
CA LEU A 138 -12.18 -13.34 2.36
C LEU A 138 -11.21 -13.84 1.29
N THR A 139 -11.75 -14.41 0.20
CA THR A 139 -10.90 -14.91 -0.89
C THR A 139 -10.48 -13.80 -1.84
N TRP A 140 -9.36 -13.99 -2.53
CA TRP A 140 -8.88 -13.06 -3.56
C TRP A 140 -9.86 -12.87 -4.72
N GLU A 141 -10.60 -13.91 -5.11
CA GLU A 141 -11.63 -13.84 -6.15
C GLU A 141 -12.74 -12.86 -5.76
N GLY A 142 -13.13 -12.88 -4.48
CA GLY A 142 -14.22 -12.08 -3.94
C GLY A 142 -13.85 -10.64 -3.60
N LYS A 143 -12.56 -10.27 -3.63
CA LYS A 143 -12.03 -8.92 -3.29
C LYS A 143 -12.30 -8.56 -1.80
N ARG A 144 -12.02 -7.31 -1.39
CA ARG A 144 -12.30 -6.77 -0.02
C ARG A 144 -11.45 -7.35 1.11
N ASP A 145 -10.54 -8.27 0.82
CA ASP A 145 -9.58 -8.87 1.75
C ASP A 145 -8.70 -7.80 2.41
N LYS A 146 -8.13 -6.88 1.61
CA LYS A 146 -7.34 -5.75 2.12
C LYS A 146 -8.23 -4.72 2.83
N MET A 147 -9.43 -4.43 2.32
CA MET A 147 -10.35 -3.46 2.92
C MET A 147 -10.63 -3.70 4.41
N SER A 148 -10.82 -4.97 4.85
CA SER A 148 -11.10 -5.27 6.26
C SER A 148 -9.90 -5.00 7.15
N GLN A 149 -8.70 -5.46 6.74
CA GLN A 149 -7.46 -5.18 7.47
C GLN A 149 -7.20 -3.68 7.56
N MET A 150 -7.38 -2.96 6.44
CA MET A 150 -7.20 -1.52 6.38
C MET A 150 -8.20 -0.75 7.26
N PHE A 151 -9.43 -1.27 7.39
CA PHE A 151 -10.41 -0.70 8.30
C PHE A 151 -10.00 -0.90 9.76
N GLU A 152 -9.48 -2.08 10.11
CA GLU A 152 -8.97 -2.36 11.44
C GLU A 152 -7.79 -1.44 11.81
N LEU A 153 -6.83 -1.24 10.89
CA LEU A 153 -5.74 -0.28 11.06
C LEU A 153 -6.26 1.16 11.28
N CYS A 154 -7.33 1.55 10.60
CA CYS A 154 -7.96 2.86 10.81
C CYS A 154 -8.51 2.99 12.23
N LEU A 155 -9.26 1.98 12.71
CA LEU A 155 -9.82 1.98 14.06
C LEU A 155 -8.72 2.04 15.14
N LEU A 156 -7.60 1.36 14.90
CA LEU A 156 -6.41 1.32 15.77
C LEU A 156 -5.50 2.55 15.66
N ASP A 157 -5.89 3.55 14.88
CA ASP A 157 -5.19 4.83 14.71
C ASP A 157 -3.79 4.74 14.09
N TYR A 158 -3.57 3.82 13.17
CA TYR A 158 -2.27 3.70 12.50
C TYR A 158 -1.96 4.92 11.62
N ASP A 159 -0.70 5.36 11.68
CA ASP A 159 -0.09 6.24 10.70
C ASP A 159 0.37 5.45 9.48
N PHE A 160 0.10 6.01 8.29
CA PHE A 160 0.53 5.46 7.01
C PHE A 160 1.65 6.36 6.47
N CYS A 161 2.89 5.89 6.59
CA CYS A 161 4.10 6.57 6.13
C CYS A 161 4.38 6.19 4.67
N ILE A 162 4.11 7.09 3.74
CA ILE A 162 4.31 6.89 2.31
C ILE A 162 5.79 7.07 2.00
N LEU A 163 6.43 6.04 1.45
CA LEU A 163 7.85 6.08 1.12
C LEU A 163 8.10 6.96 -0.11
N ASP A 164 9.19 7.73 -0.11
CA ASP A 164 9.50 8.69 -1.19
C ASP A 164 10.18 8.04 -2.41
N ASN A 165 11.07 7.08 -2.21
CA ASN A 165 11.95 6.53 -3.23
C ASN A 165 11.92 4.99 -3.23
N ALA A 166 10.74 4.43 -3.00
CA ALA A 166 10.42 3.02 -3.12
C ALA A 166 9.00 2.87 -3.70
N PHE A 167 8.82 1.91 -4.59
CA PHE A 167 7.54 1.64 -5.26
C PHE A 167 7.46 0.18 -5.68
N LEU A 168 6.25 -0.28 -5.98
CA LEU A 168 5.98 -1.59 -6.56
C LEU A 168 5.49 -1.43 -8.00
N VAL A 169 5.80 -2.41 -8.84
CA VAL A 169 5.36 -2.43 -10.24
C VAL A 169 4.69 -3.76 -10.54
N HIS A 170 3.40 -3.71 -10.85
CA HIS A 170 2.69 -4.82 -11.45
C HIS A 170 3.07 -4.91 -12.94
N SER A 171 3.67 -6.04 -13.31
CA SER A 171 4.16 -6.33 -14.66
C SER A 171 3.99 -7.82 -14.97
N PRO A 172 3.67 -8.21 -16.23
CA PRO A 172 3.50 -7.33 -17.39
C PRO A 172 2.05 -6.86 -17.59
N GLY A 173 1.88 -5.60 -17.98
CA GLY A 173 0.64 -5.05 -18.51
C GLY A 173 -0.18 -4.21 -17.54
N ILE A 174 -1.03 -3.38 -18.13
CA ILE A 174 -2.01 -2.55 -17.45
C ILE A 174 -3.33 -3.30 -17.43
N LYS A 175 -3.88 -3.51 -16.23
CA LYS A 175 -5.15 -4.19 -16.04
C LYS A 175 -6.31 -3.27 -16.38
N THR A 176 -7.27 -3.82 -17.11
CA THR A 176 -8.55 -3.17 -17.43
C THR A 176 -9.69 -4.02 -16.91
N LEU A 177 -10.88 -3.43 -16.85
CA LEU A 177 -12.09 -4.16 -16.48
C LEU A 177 -12.46 -5.17 -17.57
N SER A 178 -12.60 -6.43 -17.17
CA SER A 178 -13.05 -7.54 -18.01
C SER A 178 -14.43 -7.99 -17.55
N SER A 179 -15.43 -7.91 -18.43
CA SER A 179 -16.81 -8.35 -18.12
C SER A 179 -16.90 -9.86 -17.89
N VAL A 180 -16.05 -10.65 -18.56
CA VAL A 180 -15.92 -12.09 -18.36
C VAL A 180 -15.39 -12.37 -16.95
N ASP A 181 -14.34 -11.68 -16.52
CA ASP A 181 -13.80 -11.85 -15.16
C ASP A 181 -14.77 -11.37 -14.09
N GLN A 182 -15.52 -10.30 -14.33
CA GLN A 182 -16.54 -9.82 -13.42
C GLN A 182 -17.64 -10.87 -13.21
N ARG A 183 -18.17 -11.46 -14.31
CA ARG A 183 -19.16 -12.53 -14.23
C ARG A 183 -18.64 -13.76 -13.50
N ARG A 184 -17.41 -14.19 -13.82
CA ARG A 184 -16.76 -15.34 -13.17
C ARG A 184 -16.56 -15.12 -11.67
N ARG A 185 -16.26 -13.88 -11.24
CA ARG A 185 -16.01 -13.54 -9.83
C ARG A 185 -17.27 -13.21 -9.03
N ALA A 186 -18.41 -13.00 -9.68
CA ALA A 186 -19.63 -12.53 -9.02
C ALA A 186 -20.08 -13.39 -7.81
N PRO A 187 -20.05 -14.74 -7.87
CA PRO A 187 -20.43 -15.56 -6.71
C PRO A 187 -19.50 -15.35 -5.50
N PHE A 188 -18.19 -15.23 -5.75
CA PHE A 188 -17.20 -14.98 -4.70
C PHE A 188 -17.35 -13.57 -4.12
N MET A 189 -17.66 -12.58 -4.96
CA MET A 189 -17.90 -11.20 -4.52
C MET A 189 -19.13 -11.11 -3.60
N TYR A 190 -20.21 -11.83 -3.92
CA TYR A 190 -21.39 -11.89 -3.06
C TYR A 190 -21.04 -12.47 -1.67
N LYS A 191 -20.31 -13.60 -1.65
CA LYS A 191 -19.86 -14.23 -0.40
C LYS A 191 -18.95 -13.30 0.42
N ASN A 192 -17.94 -12.70 -0.21
CA ASN A 192 -17.02 -11.80 0.48
C ASN A 192 -17.72 -10.54 0.99
N ASN A 193 -18.70 -9.97 0.26
CA ASN A 193 -19.44 -8.82 0.75
C ASN A 193 -20.21 -9.14 2.06
N ALA A 194 -20.83 -10.32 2.15
CA ALA A 194 -21.52 -10.75 3.36
C ALA A 194 -20.55 -10.92 4.54
N VAL A 195 -19.41 -11.58 4.31
CA VAL A 195 -18.36 -11.77 5.33
C VAL A 195 -17.77 -10.42 5.75
N HIS A 196 -17.46 -9.55 4.79
CA HIS A 196 -16.88 -8.23 5.02
C HIS A 196 -17.79 -7.36 5.88
N ASN A 197 -19.09 -7.31 5.60
CA ASN A 197 -20.03 -6.53 6.42
C ASN A 197 -20.09 -7.03 7.87
N LYS A 198 -20.07 -8.36 8.07
CA LYS A 198 -20.01 -8.96 9.40
C LYS A 198 -18.71 -8.58 10.13
N LEU A 199 -17.58 -8.60 9.42
CA LEU A 199 -16.28 -8.20 9.94
C LEU A 199 -16.25 -6.74 10.39
N LEU A 200 -16.71 -5.82 9.55
CA LEU A 200 -16.76 -4.40 9.91
C LEU A 200 -17.60 -4.16 11.18
N ALA A 201 -18.75 -4.84 11.32
CA ALA A 201 -19.58 -4.75 12.52
C ALA A 201 -18.88 -5.31 13.77
N GLN A 202 -18.20 -6.45 13.64
CA GLN A 202 -17.41 -7.05 14.72
C GLN A 202 -16.27 -6.14 15.17
N MET A 203 -15.53 -5.54 14.22
CA MET A 203 -14.43 -4.62 14.50
C MET A 203 -14.92 -3.34 15.17
N LYS A 204 -16.03 -2.75 14.71
CA LYS A 204 -16.66 -1.58 15.36
C LYS A 204 -17.09 -1.90 16.79
N LYS A 205 -17.60 -3.10 17.05
CA LYS A 205 -17.95 -3.55 18.41
C LYS A 205 -16.71 -3.76 19.29
N LYS A 206 -15.64 -4.32 18.73
CA LYS A 206 -14.39 -4.64 19.45
C LYS A 206 -13.59 -3.40 19.82
N TYR A 207 -13.42 -2.46 18.88
CA TYR A 207 -12.54 -1.30 19.05
C TYR A 207 -13.27 0.00 19.32
N GLY A 208 -14.59 0.03 19.14
CA GLY A 208 -15.39 1.25 19.13
C GLY A 208 -15.40 1.94 17.77
N PRO A 209 -16.37 2.83 17.50
CA PRO A 209 -16.38 3.65 16.30
C PRO A 209 -15.29 4.73 16.38
N ARG A 210 -14.67 5.06 15.24
CA ARG A 210 -13.72 6.18 15.12
C ARG A 210 -14.14 7.06 13.95
N LYS A 211 -14.25 8.36 14.19
CA LYS A 211 -14.66 9.34 13.17
C LYS A 211 -13.71 9.29 11.96
N GLY A 212 -14.28 9.19 10.76
CA GLY A 212 -13.52 9.18 9.50
C GLY A 212 -13.07 7.79 9.05
N CYS A 213 -13.14 6.81 9.95
CA CYS A 213 -13.37 5.41 9.60
C CYS A 213 -14.91 5.20 9.50
#